data_AF-H3G7K9-F1
#
_entry.id   AF-H3G7K9-F1
#
_cell.length_a   1.000
_cell.length_b   1.000
_cell.length_c   1.000
_cell.angle_alpha   90.00
_cell.angle_beta   90.00
_cell.angle_gamma   90.00
#
_symmetry.space_group_name_H-M   'P 1'
#
loop_
_entity.id
_entity.type
_entity.pdbx_description
1 polymer ?
#
loop_
_entity_poly.entity_id
_entity_poly.type
_entity_poly.pdbx_seq_one_letter_code
_entity_poly.pdbx_strand_id
1 'polypeptide(L)'
;LSQRENGMLFLVHMRADLLQVLRKNASHSEIPALRSLDAGLKQFLAAWFSVGFLKLERVTYEHSPGQLLEKIIRYEAVHPVGTIAELKRRLGNGRRCFAFFHPSIPDEPLVFVHVALMQEIASSMQSIRDQTEQLAEASQTKAAIFYSISSTQKGLSGVDLGNFLIKEVAKALKVEYPLLKTFATLSPLPQFMPWLETQRYKTDESLVSPLELDALIDVLDERGVTIQPDSTAVAIVLDALSIDDWSKDENLVAPLKPMMLKLGARYIYHEKKRGKALDPVTNFHVRNGAIFERINWLADLSKKGLAQSAGMMINYKYDLAHVEVNNENYLLHNII
;
A
#
# COMPACT_ATOMS: atom_id res chain seq x y z
N LEU A 1 -16.71 -4.13 29.60
CA LEU A 1 -16.15 -2.85 29.09
C LEU A 1 -16.87 -2.39 27.83
N SER A 2 -17.05 -3.23 26.81
CA SER A 2 -17.69 -2.87 25.55
C SER A 2 -19.12 -2.32 25.64
N GLN A 3 -19.89 -2.72 26.66
CA GLN A 3 -21.28 -2.25 26.87
C GLN A 3 -21.39 -0.84 27.48
N ARG A 4 -20.27 -0.23 27.91
CA ARG A 4 -20.28 1.16 28.38
C ARG A 4 -20.23 2.12 27.20
N GLU A 5 -20.67 3.36 27.42
CA GLU A 5 -20.48 4.45 26.47
C GLU A 5 -18.99 4.54 26.07
N ASN A 6 -18.72 4.61 24.76
CA ASN A 6 -17.37 4.59 24.17
C ASN A 6 -16.50 3.38 24.55
N GLY A 7 -17.08 2.34 25.15
CA GLY A 7 -16.35 1.16 25.62
C GLY A 7 -15.67 0.37 24.51
N MET A 8 -16.24 0.37 23.30
CA MET A 8 -15.62 -0.26 22.14
C MET A 8 -14.36 0.50 21.67
N LEU A 9 -14.45 1.82 21.56
CA LEU A 9 -13.31 2.67 21.21
C LEU A 9 -12.18 2.56 22.24
N PHE A 10 -12.53 2.51 23.53
CA PHE A 10 -11.57 2.25 24.60
C PHE A 10 -10.80 0.94 24.39
N LEU A 11 -11.49 -0.16 24.05
CA LEU A 11 -10.83 -1.45 23.82
C LEU A 11 -9.91 -1.41 22.59
N VAL A 12 -10.28 -0.66 21.55
CA VAL A 12 -9.41 -0.43 20.39
C VAL A 12 -8.14 0.32 20.82
N HIS A 13 -8.27 1.41 21.58
CA HIS A 13 -7.11 2.15 22.08
C HIS A 13 -6.25 1.33 23.03
N MET A 14 -6.87 0.59 23.96
CA MET A 14 -6.17 -0.33 24.87
C MET A 14 -5.32 -1.36 24.11
N ARG A 15 -5.86 -1.92 23.01
CA ARG A 15 -5.09 -2.83 22.17
C ARG A 15 -3.97 -2.10 21.42
N ALA A 16 -4.18 -0.86 20.97
CA ALA A 16 -3.12 -0.07 20.35
C ALA A 16 -1.94 0.17 21.32
N ASP A 17 -2.25 0.51 22.57
CA ASP A 17 -1.26 0.72 23.63
C ASP A 17 -0.52 -0.59 23.95
N LEU A 18 -1.25 -1.70 24.07
CA LEU A 18 -0.67 -3.03 24.26
C LEU A 18 0.32 -3.40 23.15
N LEU A 19 -0.05 -3.16 21.89
CA LEU A 19 0.83 -3.40 20.73
C LEU A 19 2.08 -2.51 20.77
N GLN A 20 1.96 -1.27 21.28
CA GLN A 20 3.10 -0.38 21.45
C GLN A 20 4.04 -0.86 22.56
N VAL A 21 3.50 -1.29 23.71
CA VAL A 21 4.28 -1.84 24.82
C VAL A 21 5.02 -3.10 24.39
N LEU A 22 4.34 -4.04 23.71
CA LEU A 22 4.93 -5.26 23.18
C LEU A 22 6.10 -5.01 22.21
N ARG A 23 6.10 -3.88 21.50
CA ARG A 23 7.17 -3.53 20.55
C ARG A 23 8.37 -2.84 21.18
N LYS A 24 8.16 -2.03 22.23
CA LYS A 24 9.19 -1.10 22.71
C LYS A 24 9.63 -1.31 24.16
N ASN A 25 8.72 -1.77 25.02
CA ASN A 25 8.89 -1.62 26.47
C ASN A 25 8.66 -2.91 27.26
N ALA A 26 8.16 -3.99 26.64
CA ALA A 26 7.84 -5.22 27.33
C ALA A 26 9.10 -5.96 27.79
N SER A 27 9.17 -6.31 29.07
CA SER A 27 10.23 -7.18 29.58
C SER A 27 10.03 -8.62 29.08
N HIS A 28 11.11 -9.40 28.98
CA HIS A 28 11.07 -10.77 28.46
C HIS A 28 10.09 -11.68 29.23
N SER A 29 9.91 -11.45 30.53
CA SER A 29 8.98 -12.19 31.40
C SER A 29 7.52 -11.84 31.15
N GLU A 30 7.20 -10.61 30.73
CA GLU A 30 5.82 -10.15 30.49
C GLU A 30 5.31 -10.50 29.09
N ILE A 31 6.20 -10.67 28.11
CA ILE A 31 5.86 -10.91 26.71
C ILE A 31 4.81 -12.03 26.53
N PRO A 32 4.92 -13.21 27.17
CA PRO A 32 3.94 -14.28 26.99
C PRO A 32 2.52 -13.87 27.43
N ALA A 33 2.40 -13.23 28.60
CA ALA A 33 1.12 -12.79 29.14
C ALA A 33 0.49 -11.69 28.27
N LEU A 34 1.28 -10.70 27.87
CA LEU A 34 0.84 -9.60 27.01
C LEU A 34 0.41 -10.09 25.62
N ARG A 35 1.10 -11.09 25.05
CA ARG A 35 0.70 -11.73 23.78
C ARG A 35 -0.61 -12.50 23.90
N SER A 36 -0.84 -13.18 25.03
CA SER A 36 -2.11 -13.84 25.30
C SER A 36 -3.26 -12.83 25.36
N LEU A 37 -3.05 -11.69 26.03
CA LEU A 37 -4.02 -10.60 26.07
C LEU A 37 -4.30 -9.99 24.69
N ASP A 38 -3.27 -9.75 23.87
CA ASP A 38 -3.45 -9.26 22.49
C ASP A 38 -4.25 -10.26 21.66
N ALA A 39 -3.96 -11.56 21.77
CA ALA A 39 -4.71 -12.59 21.05
C ALA A 39 -6.20 -12.58 21.42
N GLY A 40 -6.53 -12.49 22.71
CA GLY A 40 -7.91 -12.38 23.19
C GLY A 40 -8.61 -11.10 22.72
N LEU A 41 -7.96 -9.95 22.85
CA LEU A 41 -8.50 -8.66 22.37
C LEU A 41 -8.69 -8.65 20.85
N LYS A 42 -7.74 -9.21 20.10
CA LYS A 42 -7.83 -9.34 18.65
C LYS A 42 -9.02 -10.19 18.23
N GLN A 43 -9.21 -11.36 18.86
CA GLN A 43 -10.34 -12.24 18.57
C GLN A 43 -11.67 -11.55 18.87
N PHE A 44 -11.76 -10.88 20.03
CA PHE A 44 -12.93 -10.10 20.40
C PHE A 44 -13.24 -9.02 19.36
N LEU A 45 -12.26 -8.14 19.05
CA LEU A 45 -12.45 -7.06 18.08
C LEU A 45 -12.76 -7.59 16.68
N ALA A 46 -12.20 -8.73 16.27
CA ALA A 46 -12.51 -9.34 14.97
C ALA A 46 -13.97 -9.78 14.83
N ALA A 47 -14.60 -10.26 15.92
CA ALA A 47 -16.01 -10.61 15.91
C ALA A 47 -16.92 -9.38 15.79
N TRP A 48 -16.54 -8.27 16.43
CA TRP A 48 -17.35 -7.03 16.46
C TRP A 48 -17.16 -6.15 15.22
N PHE A 49 -15.96 -6.07 14.67
CA PHE A 49 -15.65 -5.20 13.52
C PHE A 49 -15.69 -5.92 12.16
N SER A 50 -16.55 -6.93 12.04
CA SER A 50 -16.76 -7.60 10.75
C SER A 50 -17.47 -6.69 9.74
N VAL A 51 -17.23 -6.92 8.44
CA VAL A 51 -17.77 -6.11 7.33
C VAL A 51 -19.28 -5.90 7.41
N GLY A 52 -20.01 -6.92 7.85
CA GLY A 52 -21.48 -6.87 7.93
C GLY A 52 -22.01 -5.77 8.84
N PHE A 53 -21.20 -5.26 9.76
CA PHE A 53 -21.56 -4.15 10.64
C PHE A 53 -20.99 -2.80 10.19
N LEU A 54 -20.12 -2.78 9.18
CA LEU A 54 -19.49 -1.55 8.72
C LEU A 54 -20.38 -0.83 7.71
N LYS A 55 -20.59 0.46 7.94
CA LYS A 55 -21.29 1.34 7.01
C LYS A 55 -20.29 2.01 6.10
N LEU A 56 -20.49 1.87 4.79
CA LEU A 56 -19.75 2.59 3.78
C LEU A 56 -20.35 3.98 3.58
N GLU A 57 -19.55 5.03 3.71
CA GLU A 57 -19.97 6.40 3.43
C GLU A 57 -19.03 7.08 2.45
N ARG A 58 -19.59 7.92 1.58
CA ARG A 58 -18.83 8.76 0.65
C ARG A 58 -18.38 10.03 1.37
N VAL A 59 -17.08 10.30 1.34
CA VAL A 59 -16.49 11.53 1.86
C VAL A 59 -16.40 12.55 0.73
N THR A 60 -16.98 13.74 0.94
CA THR A 60 -16.94 14.86 -0.02
C THR A 60 -16.57 16.14 0.70
N TYR A 61 -15.97 17.09 -0.03
CA TYR A 61 -15.56 18.36 0.59
C TYR A 61 -16.78 19.20 1.01
N GLU A 62 -17.88 19.10 0.26
CA GLU A 62 -19.07 19.94 0.41
C GLU A 62 -20.03 19.43 1.50
N HIS A 63 -20.15 18.12 1.69
CA HIS A 63 -21.19 17.53 2.57
C HIS A 63 -20.63 16.84 3.81
N SER A 64 -19.33 16.54 3.86
CA SER A 64 -18.76 15.86 5.03
C SER A 64 -18.42 16.85 6.15
N PRO A 65 -18.62 16.49 7.43
CA PRO A 65 -18.25 17.35 8.54
C PRO A 65 -16.75 17.71 8.54
N GLY A 66 -16.41 18.95 8.89
CA GLY A 66 -15.01 19.40 8.94
C GLY A 66 -14.12 18.53 9.84
N GLN A 67 -14.66 18.05 10.96
CA GLN A 67 -13.95 17.13 11.86
C GLN A 67 -13.57 15.81 11.17
N LEU A 68 -14.42 15.28 10.27
CA LEU A 68 -14.09 14.09 9.50
C LEU A 68 -12.96 14.39 8.50
N LEU A 69 -13.02 15.53 7.81
CA LEU A 69 -11.99 15.95 6.87
C LEU A 69 -10.62 16.11 7.55
N GLU A 70 -10.59 16.69 8.76
CA GLU A 70 -9.38 16.77 9.58
C GLU A 70 -8.82 15.39 9.96
N LYS A 71 -9.69 14.44 10.31
CA LYS A 71 -9.29 13.05 10.59
C LYS A 71 -8.71 12.37 9.35
N ILE A 72 -9.29 12.56 8.17
CA ILE A 72 -8.76 12.05 6.90
C ILE A 72 -7.35 12.60 6.63
N ILE A 73 -7.14 13.91 6.81
CA ILE A 73 -5.81 14.54 6.66
C ILE A 73 -4.82 13.92 7.66
N ARG A 74 -5.22 13.82 8.94
CA ARG A 74 -4.36 13.32 10.02
C ARG A 74 -3.96 11.86 9.85
N TYR A 75 -4.86 11.03 9.33
CA TYR A 75 -4.69 9.58 9.26
C TYR A 75 -4.19 9.07 7.91
N GLU A 76 -4.00 9.94 6.92
CA GLU A 76 -3.46 9.56 5.61
C GLU A 76 -2.02 9.04 5.73
N ALA A 77 -1.86 7.73 5.52
CA ALA A 77 -0.62 7.01 5.77
C ALA A 77 0.20 6.71 4.51
N VAL A 78 -0.41 6.79 3.32
CA VAL A 78 0.20 6.42 2.04
C VAL A 78 0.84 7.65 1.40
N HIS A 79 0.05 8.69 1.15
CA HIS A 79 0.51 9.94 0.53
C HIS A 79 0.08 11.12 1.39
N PRO A 80 0.94 11.64 2.29
CA PRO A 80 0.55 12.69 3.24
C PRO A 80 -0.14 13.87 2.56
N VAL A 81 -1.30 14.28 3.08
CA VAL A 81 -2.02 15.47 2.62
C VAL A 81 -1.51 16.66 3.43
N GLY A 82 -0.77 17.56 2.80
CA GLY A 82 -0.14 18.68 3.49
C GLY A 82 -1.08 19.87 3.74
N THR A 83 -2.18 19.97 2.98
CA THR A 83 -3.06 21.15 3.00
C THR A 83 -4.53 20.81 2.73
N ILE A 84 -5.44 21.68 3.18
CA ILE A 84 -6.87 21.56 2.86
C ILE A 84 -7.15 21.69 1.35
N ALA A 85 -6.34 22.48 0.63
CA ALA A 85 -6.42 22.61 -0.82
C ALA A 85 -6.09 21.28 -1.51
N GLU A 86 -5.10 20.55 -1.00
CA GLU A 86 -4.79 19.22 -1.48
C GLU A 86 -5.91 18.21 -1.19
N LEU A 87 -6.50 18.25 0.02
CA LEU A 87 -7.66 17.41 0.31
C LEU A 87 -8.81 17.71 -0.67
N LYS A 88 -9.12 18.99 -0.91
CA LYS A 88 -10.16 19.40 -1.85
C LYS A 88 -9.90 18.83 -3.25
N ARG A 89 -8.65 18.83 -3.73
CA ARG A 89 -8.29 18.16 -5.01
C ARG A 89 -8.55 16.65 -4.96
N ARG A 90 -8.18 15.96 -3.87
CA ARG A 90 -8.40 14.51 -3.69
C ARG A 90 -9.86 14.10 -3.48
N LEU A 91 -10.76 15.06 -3.23
CA LEU A 91 -12.21 14.85 -3.13
C LEU A 91 -12.98 15.42 -4.34
N GLY A 92 -12.28 16.06 -5.27
CA GLY A 92 -12.85 16.80 -6.38
C GLY A 92 -13.21 15.95 -7.60
N ASN A 93 -13.15 16.57 -8.77
CA ASN A 93 -13.51 15.92 -10.03
C ASN A 93 -12.61 14.71 -10.33
N GLY A 94 -13.20 13.63 -10.87
CA GLY A 94 -12.49 12.38 -11.14
C GLY A 94 -11.95 11.66 -9.90
N ARG A 95 -12.26 12.15 -8.70
CA ARG A 95 -11.79 11.57 -7.43
C ARG A 95 -12.96 11.15 -6.55
N ARG A 96 -12.80 10.04 -5.85
CA ARG A 96 -13.75 9.59 -4.84
C ARG A 96 -12.99 9.22 -3.58
N CYS A 97 -13.62 9.46 -2.44
CA CYS A 97 -13.14 8.98 -1.17
C CYS A 97 -14.29 8.29 -0.45
N PHE A 98 -14.02 7.11 0.09
CA PHE A 98 -14.98 6.34 0.86
C PHE A 98 -14.37 5.99 2.21
N ALA A 99 -15.18 6.00 3.25
CA ALA A 99 -14.78 5.62 4.60
C ALA A 99 -15.76 4.60 5.18
N PHE A 100 -15.22 3.66 5.96
CA PHE A 100 -15.98 2.65 6.70
C PHE A 100 -16.12 3.08 8.15
N PHE A 101 -17.35 3.10 8.63
CA PHE A 101 -17.71 3.45 10.00
C PHE A 101 -18.37 2.27 10.68
N HIS A 102 -18.18 2.17 12.00
CA HIS A 102 -18.89 1.19 12.81
C HIS A 102 -19.92 1.92 13.68
N PRO A 103 -21.17 1.41 13.84
CA PRO A 103 -22.21 2.09 14.61
C PRO A 103 -21.83 2.43 16.05
N SER A 104 -21.00 1.60 16.69
CA SER A 104 -20.49 1.85 18.05
C SER A 104 -19.33 2.85 18.14
N ILE A 105 -18.79 3.30 17.00
CA ILE A 105 -17.76 4.34 16.91
C ILE A 105 -18.05 5.22 15.67
N PRO A 106 -19.19 5.94 15.67
CA PRO A 106 -19.71 6.58 14.45
C PRO A 106 -18.83 7.74 13.95
N ASP A 107 -18.10 8.40 14.85
CA ASP A 107 -17.29 9.56 14.50
C ASP A 107 -15.87 9.20 14.01
N GLU A 108 -15.47 7.92 14.08
CA GLU A 108 -14.14 7.47 13.68
C GLU A 108 -14.19 6.68 12.36
N PRO A 109 -13.60 7.21 11.26
CA PRO A 109 -13.43 6.41 10.06
C PRO A 109 -12.42 5.30 10.37
N LEU A 110 -12.78 4.02 10.27
CA LEU A 110 -11.88 2.91 10.60
C LEU A 110 -10.86 2.64 9.50
N VAL A 111 -11.34 2.72 8.26
CA VAL A 111 -10.54 2.67 7.04
C VAL A 111 -11.16 3.65 6.06
N PHE A 112 -10.31 4.36 5.32
CA PHE A 112 -10.76 5.14 4.18
C PHE A 112 -9.89 4.86 2.96
N VAL A 113 -10.47 5.11 1.80
CA VAL A 113 -9.92 4.77 0.50
C VAL A 113 -10.08 5.94 -0.44
N HIS A 114 -8.98 6.37 -1.06
CA HIS A 114 -9.01 7.30 -2.17
C HIS A 114 -8.95 6.57 -3.51
N VAL A 115 -9.83 6.98 -4.41
CA VAL A 115 -10.02 6.41 -5.74
C VAL A 115 -9.90 7.49 -6.80
N ALA A 116 -9.21 7.17 -7.88
CA ALA A 116 -9.13 7.96 -9.10
C ALA A 116 -9.92 7.28 -10.22
N LEU A 117 -10.78 8.03 -10.89
CA LEU A 117 -11.51 7.58 -12.08
C LEU A 117 -10.68 7.92 -13.32
N MET A 118 -10.34 6.91 -14.12
CA MET A 118 -9.40 7.01 -15.23
C MET A 118 -9.88 6.21 -16.44
N GLN A 119 -9.27 6.44 -17.60
CA GLN A 119 -9.54 5.64 -18.81
C GLN A 119 -8.84 4.28 -18.78
N GLU A 120 -7.69 4.20 -18.11
CA GLU A 120 -6.84 3.02 -18.05
C GLU A 120 -6.17 2.88 -16.66
N ILE A 121 -5.46 1.78 -16.44
CA ILE A 121 -4.72 1.53 -15.20
C ILE A 121 -3.57 2.51 -15.07
N ALA A 122 -3.57 3.30 -13.99
CA ALA A 122 -2.51 4.27 -13.70
C ALA A 122 -1.14 3.61 -13.56
N SER A 123 -0.12 4.27 -14.10
CA SER A 123 1.28 3.89 -13.94
C SER A 123 2.01 4.74 -12.90
N SER A 124 1.51 5.92 -12.54
CA SER A 124 2.18 6.82 -11.58
C SER A 124 1.22 7.74 -10.83
N MET A 125 1.65 8.25 -9.67
CA MET A 125 0.92 9.28 -8.93
C MET A 125 0.78 10.58 -9.73
N GLN A 126 1.75 10.88 -10.59
CA GLN A 126 1.71 12.02 -11.51
C GLN A 126 0.60 11.85 -12.54
N SER A 127 0.49 10.67 -13.18
CA SER A 127 -0.61 10.38 -14.13
C SER A 127 -1.99 10.47 -13.47
N ILE A 128 -2.09 10.04 -12.21
CA ILE A 128 -3.31 10.14 -11.42
C ILE A 128 -3.69 11.61 -11.26
N ARG A 129 -2.76 12.48 -10.87
CA ARG A 129 -2.97 13.92 -10.72
C ARG A 129 -3.44 14.55 -12.03
N ASP A 130 -2.63 14.44 -13.07
CA ASP A 130 -2.78 15.22 -14.29
C ASP A 130 -4.06 14.83 -15.04
N GLN A 131 -4.34 13.52 -15.17
CA GLN A 131 -5.50 13.05 -15.92
C GLN A 131 -6.83 13.40 -15.26
N THR A 132 -6.92 13.42 -13.93
CA THR A 132 -8.18 13.78 -13.27
C THR A 132 -8.43 15.27 -13.17
N GLU A 133 -7.39 16.09 -13.14
CA GLU A 133 -7.54 17.54 -13.22
C GLU A 133 -8.03 17.97 -14.61
N GLN A 134 -7.65 17.23 -15.65
CA GLN A 134 -8.09 17.43 -17.04
C GLN A 134 -9.35 16.64 -17.42
N LEU A 135 -9.96 15.92 -16.48
CA LEU A 135 -11.09 15.05 -16.77
C LEU A 135 -12.35 15.86 -17.08
N ALA A 136 -12.78 15.86 -18.34
CA ALA A 136 -14.00 16.56 -18.75
C ALA A 136 -15.26 15.92 -18.17
N GLU A 137 -15.37 14.59 -18.27
CA GLU A 137 -16.58 13.86 -17.86
C GLU A 137 -16.23 12.55 -17.16
N ALA A 138 -16.56 12.45 -15.86
CA ALA A 138 -16.29 11.25 -15.07
C ALA A 138 -17.12 10.03 -15.51
N SER A 139 -18.28 10.26 -16.13
CA SER A 139 -19.18 9.20 -16.62
C SER A 139 -18.53 8.29 -17.67
N GLN A 140 -17.55 8.80 -18.42
CA GLN A 140 -16.88 8.09 -19.51
C GLN A 140 -15.66 7.28 -19.07
N THR A 141 -15.32 7.31 -17.78
CA THR A 141 -14.17 6.58 -17.25
C THR A 141 -14.43 5.08 -17.23
N LYS A 142 -13.35 4.30 -17.40
CA LYS A 142 -13.42 2.83 -17.53
C LYS A 142 -12.69 2.11 -16.40
N ALA A 143 -11.80 2.81 -15.70
CA ALA A 143 -10.98 2.27 -14.63
C ALA A 143 -11.14 3.06 -13.32
N ALA A 144 -11.23 2.34 -12.21
CA ALA A 144 -11.16 2.90 -10.86
C ALA A 144 -9.84 2.48 -10.21
N ILE A 145 -9.02 3.47 -9.87
CA ILE A 145 -7.67 3.29 -9.33
C ILE A 145 -7.64 3.62 -7.85
N PHE A 146 -7.49 2.61 -7.01
CA PHE A 146 -7.33 2.72 -5.56
C PHE A 146 -5.88 3.09 -5.24
N TYR A 147 -5.61 4.37 -4.99
CA TYR A 147 -4.24 4.89 -4.85
C TYR A 147 -3.85 5.21 -3.40
N SER A 148 -4.80 5.20 -2.47
CA SER A 148 -4.52 5.24 -1.04
C SER A 148 -5.57 4.47 -0.27
N ILE A 149 -5.14 3.59 0.63
CA ILE A 149 -5.97 2.87 1.60
C ILE A 149 -5.30 3.06 2.95
N SER A 150 -5.99 3.75 3.86
CA SER A 150 -5.45 4.09 5.16
C SER A 150 -6.32 3.50 6.26
N SER A 151 -5.73 2.63 7.10
CA SER A 151 -6.34 2.18 8.35
C SER A 151 -5.97 3.16 9.46
N THR A 152 -6.97 3.69 10.14
CA THR A 152 -6.78 4.78 11.11
C THR A 152 -6.50 4.24 12.51
N GLN A 153 -7.12 3.10 12.85
CA GLN A 153 -7.08 2.54 14.19
C GLN A 153 -6.00 1.46 14.30
N LYS A 154 -4.85 1.81 14.89
CA LYS A 154 -3.75 0.86 15.15
C LYS A 154 -4.19 -0.35 15.98
N GLY A 155 -5.16 -0.16 16.87
CA GLY A 155 -5.76 -1.21 17.68
C GLY A 155 -6.54 -2.25 16.87
N LEU A 156 -6.88 -1.96 15.61
CA LEU A 156 -7.49 -2.91 14.68
C LEU A 156 -6.45 -3.57 13.77
N SER A 157 -5.15 -3.36 14.00
CA SER A 157 -4.09 -4.01 13.23
C SER A 157 -4.24 -5.52 13.22
N GLY A 158 -4.34 -6.10 12.02
CA GLY A 158 -4.51 -7.53 11.79
C GLY A 158 -5.91 -8.07 12.12
N VAL A 159 -6.86 -7.20 12.49
CA VAL A 159 -8.30 -7.50 12.43
C VAL A 159 -8.70 -7.40 10.97
N ASP A 160 -9.36 -8.44 10.48
CA ASP A 160 -9.90 -8.44 9.13
C ASP A 160 -11.18 -7.60 9.12
N LEU A 161 -11.03 -6.32 8.78
CA LEU A 161 -12.16 -5.40 8.57
C LEU A 161 -12.91 -5.72 7.27
N GLY A 162 -12.55 -6.83 6.62
CA GLY A 162 -13.11 -7.32 5.39
C GLY A 162 -12.11 -7.53 4.29
N ASN A 163 -12.05 -8.77 3.82
CA ASN A 163 -11.46 -9.13 2.52
C ASN A 163 -12.19 -8.47 1.32
N PHE A 164 -13.22 -7.66 1.57
CA PHE A 164 -14.15 -7.11 0.58
C PHE A 164 -14.32 -5.59 0.68
N LEU A 165 -13.48 -4.90 1.45
CA LEU A 165 -13.52 -3.43 1.51
C LEU A 165 -13.45 -2.80 0.10
N ILE A 166 -12.54 -3.30 -0.72
CA ILE A 166 -12.41 -2.89 -2.12
C ILE A 166 -13.63 -3.31 -2.96
N LYS A 167 -14.21 -4.47 -2.67
CA LYS A 167 -15.41 -4.97 -3.37
C LYS A 167 -16.63 -4.09 -3.09
N GLU A 168 -16.84 -3.65 -1.85
CA GLU A 168 -17.95 -2.76 -1.49
C GLU A 168 -17.78 -1.37 -2.12
N VAL A 169 -16.56 -0.82 -2.10
CA VAL A 169 -16.28 0.43 -2.82
C VAL A 169 -16.47 0.26 -4.33
N ALA A 170 -16.01 -0.84 -4.91
CA ALA A 170 -16.19 -1.13 -6.33
C ALA A 170 -17.67 -1.27 -6.72
N LYS A 171 -18.50 -1.91 -5.89
CA LYS A 171 -19.96 -1.97 -6.08
C LYS A 171 -20.58 -0.57 -6.06
N ALA A 172 -20.26 0.24 -5.05
CA ALA A 172 -20.76 1.62 -4.95
C ALA A 172 -20.37 2.46 -6.18
N LEU A 173 -19.11 2.34 -6.62
CA LEU A 173 -18.62 2.99 -7.83
C LEU A 173 -19.33 2.51 -9.09
N LYS A 174 -19.64 1.22 -9.22
CA LYS A 174 -20.31 0.66 -10.40
C LYS A 174 -21.77 1.10 -10.50
N VAL A 175 -22.42 1.39 -9.37
CA VAL A 175 -23.75 2.02 -9.33
C VAL A 175 -23.69 3.46 -9.85
N GLU A 176 -22.69 4.24 -9.40
CA GLU A 176 -22.50 5.64 -9.84
C GLU A 176 -21.97 5.72 -11.30
N TYR A 177 -21.15 4.75 -11.71
CA TYR A 177 -20.42 4.72 -12.98
C TYR A 177 -20.54 3.34 -13.66
N PRO A 178 -21.63 3.07 -14.39
CA PRO A 178 -21.87 1.76 -15.01
C PRO A 178 -20.83 1.36 -16.07
N LEU A 179 -20.10 2.31 -16.64
CA LEU A 179 -19.05 2.05 -17.65
C LEU A 179 -17.72 1.57 -17.04
N LEU A 180 -17.56 1.59 -15.72
CA LEU A 180 -16.38 1.05 -15.05
C LEU A 180 -16.27 -0.46 -15.25
N LYS A 181 -15.16 -0.87 -15.88
CA LYS A 181 -14.84 -2.27 -16.18
C LYS A 181 -13.61 -2.75 -15.42
N THR A 182 -12.70 -1.83 -15.09
CA THR A 182 -11.40 -2.16 -14.49
C THR A 182 -11.30 -1.58 -13.08
N PHE A 183 -10.89 -2.41 -12.14
CA PHE A 183 -10.63 -2.03 -10.76
C PHE A 183 -9.20 -2.43 -10.44
N ALA A 184 -8.34 -1.46 -10.12
CA ALA A 184 -6.94 -1.73 -9.85
C ALA A 184 -6.42 -0.78 -8.78
N THR A 185 -5.33 -1.13 -8.13
CA THR A 185 -4.64 -0.24 -7.19
C THR A 185 -3.45 0.42 -7.84
N LEU A 186 -2.95 1.49 -7.23
CA LEU A 186 -1.56 1.92 -7.40
C LEU A 186 -0.96 1.97 -5.99
N SER A 187 -0.29 0.90 -5.59
CA SER A 187 0.11 0.65 -4.20
C SER A 187 1.62 0.82 -4.00
N PRO A 188 2.06 1.29 -2.82
CA PRO A 188 3.49 1.41 -2.50
C PRO A 188 4.12 0.05 -2.19
N LEU A 189 5.46 0.02 -2.19
CA LEU A 189 6.28 -1.13 -1.79
C LEU A 189 7.15 -0.78 -0.56
N PRO A 190 6.55 -0.61 0.63
CA PRO A 190 7.16 0.09 1.77
C PRO A 190 8.39 -0.60 2.36
N GLN A 191 8.62 -1.88 2.05
CA GLN A 191 9.69 -2.70 2.61
C GLN A 191 10.66 -3.22 1.55
N PHE A 192 10.60 -2.71 0.31
CA PHE A 192 11.46 -3.14 -0.78
C PHE A 192 12.93 -2.73 -0.57
N MET A 193 13.22 -1.44 -0.36
CA MET A 193 14.60 -1.00 -0.13
C MET A 193 15.22 -1.62 1.13
N PRO A 194 14.52 -1.70 2.29
CA PRO A 194 15.02 -2.45 3.44
C PRO A 194 15.31 -3.92 3.12
N TRP A 195 14.50 -4.57 2.29
CA TRP A 195 14.76 -5.93 1.85
C TRP A 195 15.98 -5.99 0.91
N LEU A 196 16.12 -5.08 -0.05
CA LEU A 196 17.23 -5.06 -0.99
C LEU A 196 18.57 -4.91 -0.25
N GLU A 197 18.61 -4.08 0.79
CA GLU A 197 19.76 -3.93 1.67
C GLU A 197 20.15 -5.24 2.37
N THR A 198 19.18 -6.08 2.75
CA THR A 198 19.48 -7.42 3.32
C THR A 198 20.08 -8.40 2.31
N GLN A 199 20.04 -8.07 1.01
CA GLN A 199 20.68 -8.84 -0.05
C GLN A 199 22.07 -8.31 -0.41
N ARG A 200 22.53 -7.16 0.16
CA ARG A 200 23.80 -6.50 -0.20
C ARG A 200 25.02 -7.42 -0.21
N TYR A 201 25.11 -8.35 0.73
CA TYR A 201 26.26 -9.25 0.88
C TYR A 201 26.02 -10.67 0.35
N LYS A 202 24.90 -10.90 -0.33
CA LYS A 202 24.60 -12.22 -0.89
C LYS A 202 25.17 -12.36 -2.29
N THR A 203 25.78 -13.51 -2.56
CA THR A 203 26.39 -13.85 -3.85
C THR A 203 25.42 -14.57 -4.78
N ASP A 204 24.11 -14.29 -4.67
CA ASP A 204 23.11 -14.88 -5.57
C ASP A 204 23.14 -14.13 -6.92
N GLU A 205 23.94 -14.64 -7.86
CA GLU A 205 24.10 -14.09 -9.20
C GLU A 205 22.81 -14.13 -10.03
N SER A 206 21.77 -14.87 -9.61
CA SER A 206 20.47 -14.86 -10.29
C SER A 206 19.68 -13.56 -10.09
N LEU A 207 20.11 -12.68 -9.16
CA LEU A 207 19.40 -11.46 -8.81
C LEU A 207 19.53 -10.36 -9.87
N VAL A 208 20.65 -10.32 -10.58
CA VAL A 208 20.98 -9.28 -11.57
C VAL A 208 21.71 -9.94 -12.73
N SER A 209 21.32 -9.63 -13.97
CA SER A 209 22.00 -10.18 -15.14
C SER A 209 23.41 -9.59 -15.27
N PRO A 210 24.45 -10.39 -15.60
CA PRO A 210 25.79 -9.86 -15.85
C PRO A 210 25.81 -8.74 -16.90
N LEU A 211 25.07 -8.90 -18.00
CA LEU A 211 24.98 -7.88 -19.05
C LEU A 211 24.36 -6.56 -18.57
N GLU A 212 23.37 -6.64 -17.67
CA GLU A 212 22.75 -5.44 -17.09
C GLU A 212 23.66 -4.77 -16.06
N LEU A 213 24.44 -5.58 -15.35
CA LEU A 213 25.42 -5.10 -14.38
C LEU A 213 26.59 -4.40 -15.08
N ASP A 214 27.14 -4.99 -16.15
CA ASP A 214 28.22 -4.41 -16.94
C ASP A 214 27.83 -3.02 -17.47
N ALA A 215 26.61 -2.88 -18.01
CA ALA A 215 26.10 -1.59 -18.47
C ALA A 215 25.97 -0.54 -17.36
N LEU A 216 25.69 -0.96 -16.11
CA LEU A 216 25.69 -0.04 -14.97
C LEU A 216 27.12 0.31 -14.54
N ILE A 217 28.04 -0.65 -14.55
CA ILE A 217 29.45 -0.44 -14.21
C ILE A 217 30.07 0.59 -15.17
N ASP A 218 29.84 0.46 -16.48
CA ASP A 218 30.33 1.42 -17.48
C ASP A 218 29.89 2.86 -17.15
N VAL A 219 28.62 3.04 -16.78
CA VAL A 219 28.07 4.35 -16.39
C VAL A 219 28.68 4.87 -15.08
N LEU A 220 28.98 3.98 -14.13
CA LEU A 220 29.61 4.34 -12.86
C LEU A 220 31.08 4.71 -13.05
N ASP A 221 31.80 4.00 -13.91
CA ASP A 221 33.20 4.26 -14.25
C ASP A 221 33.36 5.61 -14.97
N GLU A 222 32.47 5.93 -15.92
CA GLU A 222 32.43 7.25 -16.58
C GLU A 222 32.21 8.41 -15.60
N ARG A 223 31.57 8.14 -14.46
CA ARG A 223 31.34 9.11 -13.38
C ARG A 223 32.47 9.17 -12.35
N GLY A 224 33.46 8.29 -12.46
CA GLY A 224 34.54 8.16 -11.47
C GLY A 224 34.07 7.58 -10.14
N VAL A 225 32.96 6.82 -10.13
CA VAL A 225 32.50 6.11 -8.93
C VAL A 225 33.35 4.85 -8.77
N THR A 226 34.13 4.78 -7.70
CA THR A 226 34.98 3.60 -7.45
C THR A 226 34.16 2.44 -6.87
N ILE A 227 34.08 1.33 -7.61
CA ILE A 227 33.45 0.08 -7.15
C ILE A 227 34.46 -0.72 -6.33
N GLN A 228 34.07 -1.20 -5.15
CA GLN A 228 34.96 -2.02 -4.32
C GLN A 228 35.13 -3.42 -4.93
N PRO A 229 36.33 -4.03 -4.91
CA PRO A 229 36.60 -5.31 -5.60
C PRO A 229 35.73 -6.50 -5.15
N ASP A 230 35.18 -6.44 -3.94
CA ASP A 230 34.33 -7.46 -3.31
C ASP A 230 32.83 -7.09 -3.35
N SER A 231 32.46 -6.03 -4.08
CA SER A 231 31.07 -5.62 -4.21
C SER A 231 30.25 -6.69 -4.93
N THR A 232 29.13 -7.10 -4.34
CA THR A 232 28.15 -7.94 -5.03
C THR A 232 27.38 -7.12 -6.06
N ALA A 233 26.71 -7.77 -7.00
CA ALA A 233 25.83 -7.09 -7.97
C ALA A 233 24.77 -6.21 -7.30
N VAL A 234 24.18 -6.66 -6.19
CA VAL A 234 23.19 -5.88 -5.44
C VAL A 234 23.83 -4.68 -4.73
N ALA A 235 25.06 -4.83 -4.22
CA ALA A 235 25.79 -3.71 -3.63
C ALA A 235 26.02 -2.58 -4.66
N ILE A 236 26.44 -2.93 -5.87
CA ILE A 236 26.64 -1.97 -6.97
C ILE A 236 25.33 -1.24 -7.32
N VAL A 237 24.22 -1.97 -7.41
CA VAL A 237 22.89 -1.37 -7.63
C VAL A 237 22.51 -0.40 -6.51
N LEU A 238 22.72 -0.78 -5.24
CA LEU A 238 22.42 0.08 -4.08
C LEU A 238 23.28 1.35 -4.07
N ASP A 239 24.54 1.24 -4.45
CA ASP A 239 25.46 2.37 -4.49
C ASP A 239 25.08 3.34 -5.62
N ALA A 240 24.68 2.83 -6.79
CA ALA A 240 24.10 3.63 -7.86
C ALA A 240 22.82 4.37 -7.44
N LEU A 241 21.92 3.71 -6.69
CA LEU A 241 20.71 4.32 -6.13
C LEU A 241 20.99 5.35 -5.01
N SER A 242 22.23 5.39 -4.50
CA SER A 242 22.67 6.34 -3.48
C SER A 242 23.28 7.61 -4.07
N ILE A 243 23.46 7.67 -5.40
CA ILE A 243 23.90 8.87 -6.11
C ILE A 243 22.80 9.94 -6.03
N ASP A 244 23.17 11.17 -5.68
CA ASP A 244 22.24 12.29 -5.62
C ASP A 244 21.54 12.50 -6.97
N ASP A 245 20.23 12.73 -6.90
CA ASP A 245 19.37 12.95 -8.07
C ASP A 245 19.44 11.85 -9.16
N TRP A 246 19.89 10.62 -8.85
CA TRP A 246 19.96 9.49 -9.79
C TRP A 246 18.68 9.30 -10.60
N SER A 247 17.51 9.53 -9.98
CA SER A 247 16.19 9.35 -10.60
C SER A 247 15.88 10.33 -11.75
N LYS A 248 16.66 11.42 -11.87
CA LYS A 248 16.56 12.41 -12.96
C LYS A 248 17.61 12.18 -14.05
N ASP A 249 18.54 11.25 -13.83
CA ASP A 249 19.68 11.02 -14.69
C ASP A 249 19.42 9.81 -15.58
N GLU A 250 19.14 10.05 -16.87
CA GLU A 250 18.77 9.00 -17.81
C GLU A 250 19.85 7.93 -17.96
N ASN A 251 21.14 8.28 -17.80
CA ASN A 251 22.24 7.34 -17.90
C ASN A 251 22.27 6.36 -16.72
N LEU A 252 21.82 6.77 -15.53
CA LEU A 252 21.65 5.86 -14.38
C LEU A 252 20.31 5.13 -14.44
N VAL A 253 19.24 5.83 -14.80
CA VAL A 253 17.88 5.28 -14.85
C VAL A 253 17.74 4.15 -15.86
N ALA A 254 18.36 4.27 -17.03
CA ALA A 254 18.27 3.29 -18.11
C ALA A 254 18.76 1.89 -17.70
N PRO A 255 20.00 1.70 -17.18
CA PRO A 255 20.48 0.40 -16.71
C PRO A 255 19.79 -0.04 -15.40
N LEU A 256 19.45 0.88 -14.49
CA LEU A 256 18.78 0.53 -13.23
C LEU A 256 17.39 -0.07 -13.43
N LYS A 257 16.61 0.46 -14.38
CA LYS A 257 15.21 0.07 -14.59
C LYS A 257 14.99 -1.45 -14.72
N PRO A 258 15.62 -2.17 -15.67
CA PRO A 258 15.38 -3.60 -15.83
C PRO A 258 15.81 -4.42 -14.60
N MET A 259 16.93 -4.06 -13.95
CA MET A 259 17.38 -4.72 -12.73
C MET A 259 16.38 -4.55 -11.59
N MET A 260 15.91 -3.32 -11.37
CA MET A 260 14.97 -2.99 -10.31
C MET A 260 13.61 -3.65 -10.52
N LEU A 261 13.13 -3.75 -11.76
CA LEU A 261 11.90 -4.48 -12.08
C LEU A 261 12.03 -5.99 -11.80
N LYS A 262 13.17 -6.61 -12.11
CA LYS A 262 13.42 -8.03 -11.80
C LYS A 262 13.52 -8.28 -10.30
N LEU A 263 14.28 -7.45 -9.59
CA LEU A 263 14.40 -7.48 -8.13
C LEU A 263 13.03 -7.29 -7.46
N GLY A 264 12.23 -6.32 -7.96
CA GLY A 264 10.85 -6.10 -7.53
C GLY A 264 9.97 -7.33 -7.76
N ALA A 265 10.02 -7.94 -8.95
CA ALA A 265 9.25 -9.15 -9.25
C ALA A 265 9.62 -10.31 -8.31
N ARG A 266 10.92 -10.51 -8.05
CA ARG A 266 11.38 -11.52 -7.08
C ARG A 266 10.87 -11.22 -5.68
N TYR A 267 10.99 -9.98 -5.22
CA TYR A 267 10.55 -9.55 -3.90
C TYR A 267 9.06 -9.85 -3.66
N ILE A 268 8.23 -9.64 -4.67
CA ILE A 268 6.78 -9.84 -4.58
C ILE A 268 6.41 -11.32 -4.71
N TYR A 269 7.00 -12.01 -5.68
CA TYR A 269 6.58 -13.36 -6.04
C TYR A 269 7.32 -14.48 -5.31
N HIS A 270 8.62 -14.34 -5.04
CA HIS A 270 9.44 -15.41 -4.44
C HIS A 270 9.67 -15.23 -2.94
N GLU A 271 9.85 -14.00 -2.46
CA GLU A 271 10.17 -13.78 -1.05
C GLU A 271 8.93 -14.01 -0.17
N LYS A 272 9.10 -14.77 0.92
CA LYS A 272 8.01 -15.20 1.78
C LYS A 272 8.34 -15.04 3.25
N LYS A 273 7.30 -14.80 4.05
CA LYS A 273 7.33 -14.82 5.52
C LYS A 273 6.23 -15.77 6.02
N ARG A 274 6.64 -16.89 6.62
CA ARG A 274 5.71 -17.94 7.09
C ARG A 274 4.75 -18.43 5.98
N GLY A 275 5.28 -18.65 4.79
CA GLY A 275 4.53 -19.12 3.61
C GLY A 275 3.69 -18.06 2.88
N LYS A 276 3.58 -16.83 3.40
CA LYS A 276 2.85 -15.71 2.77
C LYS A 276 3.81 -14.69 2.17
N ALA A 277 3.32 -13.83 1.27
CA ALA A 277 4.12 -12.76 0.67
C ALA A 277 4.86 -11.95 1.75
N LEU A 278 6.16 -11.68 1.52
CA LEU A 278 7.00 -10.95 2.46
C LEU A 278 6.51 -9.50 2.65
N ASP A 279 6.18 -8.84 1.54
CA ASP A 279 5.68 -7.47 1.53
C ASP A 279 4.28 -7.38 2.16
N PRO A 280 4.05 -6.52 3.17
CA PRO A 280 2.77 -6.42 3.84
C PRO A 280 1.64 -5.91 2.94
N VAL A 281 1.95 -5.07 1.94
CA VAL A 281 0.94 -4.48 1.03
C VAL A 281 0.51 -5.52 -0.01
N THR A 282 1.45 -6.28 -0.57
CA THR A 282 1.19 -7.48 -1.39
C THR A 282 0.34 -8.47 -0.64
N ASN A 283 0.78 -8.84 0.57
CA ASN A 283 0.05 -9.78 1.40
C ASN A 283 -1.38 -9.28 1.68
N PHE A 284 -1.58 -7.97 1.86
CA PHE A 284 -2.90 -7.39 2.01
C PHE A 284 -3.74 -7.56 0.72
N HIS A 285 -3.25 -7.12 -0.44
CA HIS A 285 -4.04 -7.15 -1.67
C HIS A 285 -4.33 -8.55 -2.19
N VAL A 286 -3.34 -9.45 -2.19
CA VAL A 286 -3.52 -10.84 -2.65
C VAL A 286 -4.42 -11.61 -1.68
N ARG A 287 -4.30 -11.35 -0.36
CA ARG A 287 -5.30 -11.84 0.60
C ARG A 287 -6.70 -11.30 0.32
N ASN A 288 -6.84 -10.11 -0.26
CA ASN A 288 -8.14 -9.59 -0.71
C ASN A 288 -8.51 -10.08 -2.12
N GLY A 289 -7.87 -11.13 -2.65
CA GLY A 289 -8.19 -11.74 -3.94
C GLY A 289 -7.73 -10.97 -5.17
N ALA A 290 -6.85 -9.97 -4.99
CA ALA A 290 -6.30 -9.22 -6.11
C ALA A 290 -5.21 -10.00 -6.84
N ILE A 291 -5.08 -9.73 -8.13
CA ILE A 291 -4.10 -10.30 -9.05
C ILE A 291 -2.93 -9.32 -9.17
N PHE A 292 -1.70 -9.84 -9.18
CA PHE A 292 -0.55 -9.05 -9.58
C PHE A 292 -0.69 -8.64 -11.06
N GLU A 293 -0.76 -7.33 -11.34
CA GLU A 293 -0.91 -6.85 -12.72
C GLU A 293 0.43 -6.36 -13.28
N ARG A 294 1.08 -5.40 -12.61
CA ARG A 294 2.28 -4.73 -13.13
C ARG A 294 3.08 -4.02 -12.03
N ILE A 295 4.40 -4.05 -12.12
CA ILE A 295 5.29 -3.15 -11.37
C ILE A 295 5.55 -1.90 -12.22
N ASN A 296 5.37 -0.73 -11.61
CA ASN A 296 5.57 0.56 -12.25
C ASN A 296 6.87 1.18 -11.75
N TRP A 297 7.81 1.40 -12.67
CA TRP A 297 9.07 2.09 -12.42
C TRP A 297 8.86 3.59 -12.28
N LEU A 298 9.51 4.23 -11.29
CA LEU A 298 9.43 5.68 -11.00
C LEU A 298 7.98 6.22 -10.93
N ALA A 299 7.09 5.44 -10.32
CA ALA A 299 5.69 5.77 -10.15
C ALA A 299 5.41 6.77 -9.01
N ASP A 300 6.27 6.80 -7.97
CA ASP A 300 6.23 7.77 -6.88
C ASP A 300 7.62 8.37 -6.63
N LEU A 301 7.85 9.56 -7.19
CA LEU A 301 9.09 10.33 -7.03
C LEU A 301 9.13 11.18 -5.74
N SER A 302 8.18 11.01 -4.83
CA SER A 302 8.27 11.65 -3.52
C SER A 302 9.49 11.13 -2.75
N LYS A 303 10.01 11.92 -1.81
CA LYS A 303 11.10 11.49 -0.91
C LYS A 303 10.78 10.14 -0.24
N LYS A 304 9.51 9.92 0.11
CA LYS A 304 9.03 8.67 0.70
C LYS A 304 9.06 7.52 -0.30
N GLY A 305 8.55 7.71 -1.52
CA GLY A 305 8.55 6.69 -2.58
C GLY A 305 9.96 6.25 -2.97
N LEU A 306 10.88 7.20 -3.14
CA LEU A 306 12.30 6.91 -3.40
C LEU A 306 12.94 6.13 -2.25
N ALA A 307 12.74 6.55 -0.99
CA ALA A 307 13.32 5.86 0.16
C ALA A 307 12.73 4.46 0.42
N GLN A 308 11.47 4.22 0.07
CA GLN A 308 10.80 2.94 0.32
C GLN A 308 11.09 1.89 -0.76
N SER A 309 11.14 2.32 -2.02
CA SER A 309 11.13 1.39 -3.16
C SER A 309 11.84 1.92 -4.41
N ALA A 310 12.75 2.88 -4.28
CA ALA A 310 13.37 3.56 -5.42
C ALA A 310 12.30 4.12 -6.41
N GLY A 311 11.17 4.56 -5.86
CA GLY A 311 10.04 5.09 -6.62
C GLY A 311 9.16 4.04 -7.30
N MET A 312 9.41 2.74 -7.10
CA MET A 312 8.53 1.69 -7.62
C MET A 312 7.19 1.65 -6.89
N MET A 313 6.12 1.50 -7.66
CA MET A 313 4.79 1.14 -7.16
C MET A 313 4.27 -0.08 -7.92
N ILE A 314 3.15 -0.62 -7.49
CA ILE A 314 2.59 -1.85 -8.04
C ILE A 314 1.09 -1.70 -8.27
N ASN A 315 0.60 -2.24 -9.38
CA ASN A 315 -0.81 -2.40 -9.62
C ASN A 315 -1.26 -3.80 -9.20
N TYR A 316 -2.24 -3.86 -8.30
CA TYR A 316 -3.03 -5.07 -8.05
C TYR A 316 -4.42 -4.91 -8.65
N LYS A 317 -4.79 -5.82 -9.55
CA LYS A 317 -6.09 -5.80 -10.24
C LYS A 317 -7.11 -6.63 -9.48
N TYR A 318 -8.31 -6.07 -9.32
CA TYR A 318 -9.44 -6.73 -8.70
C TYR A 318 -10.41 -7.20 -9.78
N ASP A 319 -10.32 -8.47 -10.15
CA ASP A 319 -11.36 -9.12 -10.93
C ASP A 319 -12.51 -9.54 -10.00
N LEU A 320 -13.55 -8.69 -9.94
CA LEU A 320 -14.67 -8.85 -9.01
C LEU A 320 -15.38 -10.22 -9.10
N ALA A 321 -15.25 -10.94 -10.21
CA ALA A 321 -15.84 -12.27 -10.38
C ALA A 321 -15.00 -13.40 -9.75
N HIS A 322 -13.70 -13.18 -9.57
CA HIS A 322 -12.74 -14.19 -9.11
C HIS A 322 -12.07 -13.86 -7.76
N VAL A 323 -12.46 -12.75 -7.11
CA VAL A 323 -11.89 -12.32 -5.82
C VAL A 323 -11.93 -13.44 -4.77
N GLU A 324 -13.06 -14.13 -4.63
CA GLU A 324 -13.22 -15.21 -3.65
C GLU A 324 -12.28 -16.39 -3.93
N VAL A 325 -12.22 -16.84 -5.18
CA VAL A 325 -11.36 -17.96 -5.59
C VAL A 325 -9.89 -17.62 -5.39
N ASN A 326 -9.48 -16.40 -5.75
CA ASN A 326 -8.10 -15.93 -5.55
C ASN A 326 -7.75 -15.83 -4.06
N ASN A 327 -8.68 -15.34 -3.23
CA ASN A 327 -8.52 -15.30 -1.78
C ASN A 327 -8.30 -16.70 -1.20
N GLU A 328 -9.15 -17.66 -1.56
CA GLU A 328 -9.05 -19.05 -1.09
C GLU A 328 -7.72 -19.69 -1.51
N ASN A 329 -7.33 -19.54 -2.77
CA ASN A 329 -6.06 -20.01 -3.30
C ASN A 329 -4.86 -19.45 -2.53
N TYR A 330 -4.87 -18.15 -2.24
CA TYR A 330 -3.79 -17.55 -1.46
C TYR A 330 -3.80 -18.02 -0.01
N LEU A 331 -4.96 -18.08 0.65
CA LEU A 331 -5.07 -18.42 2.06
C LEU A 331 -4.75 -19.89 2.35
N LEU A 332 -5.27 -20.81 1.53
CA LEU A 332 -5.17 -22.25 1.74
C LEU A 332 -3.97 -22.89 1.03
N HIS A 333 -3.60 -22.38 -0.14
CA HIS A 333 -2.60 -23.00 -1.01
C HIS A 333 -1.33 -22.15 -1.21
N ASN A 334 -1.28 -20.93 -0.66
CA ASN A 334 -0.17 -19.98 -0.84
C ASN A 334 0.12 -19.62 -2.31
N ILE A 335 -0.90 -19.71 -3.17
CA ILE A 335 -0.79 -19.33 -4.59
C ILE A 335 -1.02 -17.83 -4.71
N ILE A 336 -0.09 -17.13 -5.37
CA ILE A 336 -0.20 -15.71 -5.75
C ILE A 336 -0.60 -15.62 -7.22
#